data_AF-A0A094EG06-F1
#
_entry.id   AF-A0A094EG06-F1
#
_cell.length_a   1.000
_cell.length_b   1.000
_cell.length_c   1.000
_cell.angle_alpha   90.00
_cell.angle_beta   90.00
_cell.angle_gamma   90.00
#
_symmetry.space_group_name_H-M   'P 1'
#
loop_
_entity.id
_entity.type
_entity.pdbx_description
1 polymer ?
#
loop_
_entity_poly.entity_id
_entity_poly.type
_entity_poly.pdbx_seq_one_letter_code
_entity_poly.pdbx_strand_id
1 'polypeptide(L)'
;MPSATAPVLPIWNRLVRFIGEDGNEYCGEPVDSELDVGLAMEENDPVMVKLLSSTSALDVDTVFTGRVVRAREILTPIAPDEAGTIRCIGLNYTDHAAEMKLPLPANPEVFFKPSTCLNAPSSPIHLPALAASSADLEVELAVVLGADAKDVSATTAMHGPGTGVKACAAGSERVGIEEYVEWESDAGWQGEKYDF
;
A
#
# COMPACT_ATOMS: atom_id res chain seq x y z
N MET A 1 -17.41 28.91 -10.69
CA MET A 1 -16.52 27.80 -10.28
C MET A 1 -17.00 26.55 -10.98
N PRO A 2 -16.13 25.69 -11.55
CA PRO A 2 -16.58 24.41 -12.07
C PRO A 2 -17.23 23.65 -10.91
N SER A 3 -18.46 23.17 -11.12
CA SER A 3 -19.14 22.30 -10.18
C SER A 3 -18.25 21.09 -9.96
N ALA A 4 -17.73 20.90 -8.75
CA ALA A 4 -16.90 19.76 -8.44
C ALA A 4 -17.78 18.50 -8.53
N THR A 5 -17.58 17.71 -9.57
CA THR A 5 -18.23 16.41 -9.75
C THR A 5 -17.83 15.51 -8.58
N ALA A 6 -18.79 14.77 -8.03
CA ALA A 6 -18.51 13.81 -6.95
C ALA A 6 -17.42 12.83 -7.42
N PRO A 7 -16.50 12.41 -6.53
CA PRO A 7 -15.46 11.46 -6.89
C PRO A 7 -16.10 10.16 -7.39
N VAL A 8 -15.64 9.67 -8.54
CA VAL A 8 -16.03 8.35 -9.05
C VAL A 8 -15.32 7.32 -8.19
N LEU A 9 -16.09 6.57 -7.40
CA LEU A 9 -15.55 5.46 -6.63
C LEU A 9 -15.32 4.27 -7.56
N PRO A 10 -14.26 3.46 -7.33
CA PRO A 10 -14.05 2.25 -8.09
C PRO A 10 -15.18 1.25 -7.83
N ILE A 11 -15.47 0.42 -8.83
CA ILE A 11 -16.57 -0.56 -8.81
C ILE A 11 -16.31 -1.81 -7.94
N TRP A 12 -15.06 -2.04 -7.57
CA TRP A 12 -14.61 -3.16 -6.74
C TRP A 12 -14.54 -2.73 -5.27
N ASN A 13 -14.55 -3.67 -4.33
CA ASN A 13 -14.41 -3.43 -2.89
C ASN A 13 -13.01 -3.81 -2.38
N ARG A 14 -12.50 -4.97 -2.81
CA ARG A 14 -11.20 -5.50 -2.38
C ARG A 14 -10.38 -5.92 -3.60
N LEU A 15 -9.48 -5.04 -4.03
CA LEU A 15 -8.65 -5.31 -5.20
C LEU A 15 -7.56 -6.34 -4.88
N VAL A 16 -7.32 -7.24 -5.82
CA VAL A 16 -6.08 -8.00 -5.93
C VAL A 16 -5.50 -7.81 -7.33
N ARG A 17 -4.20 -7.56 -7.40
CA ARG A 17 -3.41 -7.63 -8.64
C ARG A 17 -2.60 -8.91 -8.59
N PHE A 18 -2.58 -9.68 -9.66
CA PHE A 18 -2.06 -11.05 -9.63
C PHE A 18 -1.66 -11.57 -11.00
N ILE A 19 -0.83 -12.61 -11.01
CA ILE A 19 -0.57 -13.43 -12.20
C ILE A 19 -1.50 -14.65 -12.15
N GLY A 20 -2.25 -14.89 -13.23
CA GLY A 20 -3.11 -16.07 -13.37
C GLY A 20 -2.33 -17.36 -13.66
N GLU A 21 -2.99 -18.51 -13.56
CA GLU A 21 -2.39 -19.80 -13.96
C GLU A 21 -2.00 -19.85 -15.46
N ASP A 22 -2.62 -19.00 -16.28
CA ASP A 22 -2.28 -18.81 -17.70
C ASP A 22 -1.04 -17.91 -17.91
N GLY A 23 -0.46 -17.36 -16.84
CA GLY A 23 0.73 -16.51 -16.87
C GLY A 23 0.45 -15.05 -17.20
N ASN A 24 -0.81 -14.65 -17.39
CA ASN A 24 -1.19 -13.27 -17.66
C ASN A 24 -1.40 -12.49 -16.36
N GLU A 25 -1.14 -11.18 -16.41
CA GLU A 25 -1.42 -10.26 -15.30
C GLU A 25 -2.87 -9.79 -15.34
N TYR A 26 -3.48 -9.70 -14.16
CA TYR A 26 -4.87 -9.30 -13.98
C TYR A 26 -5.05 -8.46 -12.73
N CYS A 27 -6.10 -7.64 -12.74
CA CYS A 27 -6.71 -7.08 -11.54
C CYS A 27 -8.12 -7.62 -11.35
N GLY A 28 -8.57 -7.69 -10.10
CA GLY A 28 -9.89 -8.23 -9.79
C GLY A 28 -10.26 -8.14 -8.33
N GLU A 29 -11.38 -8.77 -7.99
CA GLU A 29 -11.85 -8.92 -6.61
C GLU A 29 -12.01 -10.40 -6.28
N PRO A 30 -11.50 -10.90 -5.13
CA PRO A 30 -11.75 -12.26 -4.69
C PRO A 30 -13.25 -12.62 -4.77
N VAL A 31 -13.54 -13.84 -5.19
CA VAL A 31 -14.92 -14.34 -5.26
C VAL A 31 -15.53 -14.40 -3.85
N ASP A 32 -14.74 -14.86 -2.88
CA ASP A 32 -15.08 -14.84 -1.46
C ASP A 32 -14.53 -13.54 -0.83
N SER A 33 -15.43 -12.70 -0.31
CA SER A 33 -15.06 -11.41 0.28
C SER A 33 -14.31 -11.56 1.59
N GLU A 34 -14.51 -12.66 2.32
CA GLU A 34 -13.95 -12.90 3.66
C GLU A 34 -12.65 -13.69 3.62
N LEU A 35 -12.23 -14.17 2.45
CA LEU A 35 -11.01 -14.96 2.28
C LEU A 35 -9.77 -14.14 2.64
N ASP A 36 -8.94 -14.60 3.58
CA ASP A 36 -7.58 -14.06 3.69
C ASP A 36 -6.75 -14.55 2.49
N VAL A 37 -6.49 -13.64 1.55
CA VAL A 37 -5.78 -13.96 0.30
C VAL A 37 -4.33 -14.36 0.58
N GLY A 38 -3.70 -13.75 1.60
CA GLY A 38 -2.33 -14.05 1.98
C GLY A 38 -2.18 -15.45 2.52
N LEU A 39 -2.99 -15.77 3.54
CA LEU A 39 -3.00 -17.08 4.16
C LEU A 39 -3.38 -18.16 3.15
N ALA A 40 -4.39 -17.92 2.31
CA ALA A 40 -4.78 -18.86 1.27
C ALA A 40 -3.62 -19.15 0.29
N MET A 41 -2.86 -18.12 -0.11
CA MET A 41 -1.68 -18.33 -0.96
C MET A 41 -0.58 -19.11 -0.24
N GLU A 42 -0.32 -18.84 1.04
CA GLU A 42 0.66 -19.56 1.85
C GLU A 42 0.30 -21.05 2.01
N GLU A 43 -0.99 -21.34 2.23
CA GLU A 43 -1.52 -22.69 2.40
C GLU A 43 -1.78 -23.42 1.06
N ASN A 44 -1.53 -22.76 -0.08
CA ASN A 44 -1.83 -23.24 -1.44
C ASN A 44 -3.34 -23.47 -1.72
N ASP A 45 -4.20 -22.81 -0.96
CA ASP A 45 -5.64 -22.80 -1.19
C ASP A 45 -6.01 -22.00 -2.45
N PRO A 46 -7.03 -22.41 -3.21
CA PRO A 46 -7.41 -21.71 -4.43
C PRO A 46 -7.96 -20.30 -4.18
N VAL A 47 -7.23 -19.27 -4.63
CA VAL A 47 -7.74 -17.89 -4.69
C VAL A 47 -8.41 -17.64 -6.04
N MET A 48 -9.73 -17.66 -6.07
CA MET A 48 -10.54 -17.36 -7.26
C MET A 48 -10.89 -15.87 -7.31
N VAL A 49 -10.67 -15.22 -8.46
CA VAL A 49 -10.80 -13.77 -8.59
C VAL A 49 -11.74 -13.41 -9.76
N LYS A 50 -12.74 -12.56 -9.48
CA LYS A 50 -13.61 -11.92 -10.49
C LYS A 50 -12.80 -10.85 -11.21
N LEU A 51 -12.60 -11.00 -12.52
CA LEU A 51 -11.72 -10.13 -13.28
C LEU A 51 -12.33 -8.76 -13.55
N LEU A 52 -11.48 -7.75 -13.45
CA LEU A 52 -11.68 -6.41 -13.97
C LEU A 52 -11.14 -6.33 -15.42
N SER A 53 -11.64 -5.38 -16.20
CA SER A 53 -11.23 -5.16 -17.59
C SER A 53 -9.85 -4.51 -17.72
N SER A 54 -9.39 -3.88 -16.65
CA SER A 54 -8.10 -3.20 -16.53
C SER A 54 -7.17 -3.97 -15.60
N THR A 55 -5.86 -3.74 -15.74
CA THR A 55 -4.81 -4.24 -14.84
C THR A 55 -4.38 -3.20 -13.82
N SER A 56 -5.02 -2.03 -13.78
CA SER A 56 -4.69 -0.94 -12.85
C SER A 56 -5.73 -0.80 -11.74
N ALA A 57 -5.24 -0.52 -10.53
CA ALA A 57 -6.08 -0.10 -9.40
C ALA A 57 -6.64 1.31 -9.58
N LEU A 58 -5.96 2.14 -10.37
CA LEU A 58 -6.25 3.56 -10.53
C LEU A 58 -7.25 3.83 -11.67
N ASP A 59 -7.57 2.80 -12.45
CA ASP A 59 -8.56 2.88 -13.52
C ASP A 59 -9.98 2.83 -12.95
N VAL A 60 -10.61 4.01 -12.86
CA VAL A 60 -11.99 4.18 -12.37
C VAL A 60 -13.06 3.78 -13.37
N ASP A 61 -12.71 3.64 -14.65
CA ASP A 61 -13.63 3.25 -15.73
C ASP A 61 -13.67 1.73 -15.95
N THR A 62 -12.88 0.99 -15.16
CA THR A 62 -12.82 -0.47 -15.20
C THR A 62 -14.18 -1.11 -14.91
N VAL A 63 -14.45 -2.24 -15.57
CA VAL A 63 -15.68 -3.02 -15.40
C VAL A 63 -15.37 -4.48 -15.09
N PHE A 64 -16.24 -5.16 -14.35
CA PHE A 64 -16.14 -6.61 -14.21
C PHE A 64 -16.40 -7.29 -15.55
N THR A 65 -15.50 -8.17 -15.98
CA THR A 65 -15.62 -8.84 -17.28
C THR A 65 -16.58 -10.04 -17.26
N GLY A 66 -17.08 -10.41 -16.07
CA GLY A 66 -17.84 -11.65 -15.85
C GLY A 66 -17.00 -12.93 -15.86
N ARG A 67 -15.67 -12.83 -16.03
CA ARG A 67 -14.75 -13.97 -15.98
C ARG A 67 -14.23 -14.14 -14.55
N VAL A 68 -13.93 -15.38 -14.19
CA VAL A 68 -13.25 -15.73 -12.95
C VAL A 68 -12.00 -16.52 -13.31
N VAL A 69 -10.87 -16.17 -12.70
CA VAL A 69 -9.57 -16.82 -12.91
C VAL A 69 -8.96 -17.15 -11.55
N ARG A 70 -8.22 -18.26 -11.49
CA ARG A 70 -7.43 -18.62 -10.32
C ARG A 70 -6.11 -17.85 -10.33
N ALA A 71 -5.83 -17.18 -9.22
CA ALA A 71 -4.55 -16.53 -9.02
C ALA A 71 -3.46 -17.56 -8.71
N ARG A 72 -2.32 -17.43 -9.39
CA ARG A 72 -1.11 -18.23 -9.17
C ARG A 72 -0.15 -17.50 -8.22
N GLU A 73 -0.09 -16.18 -8.34
CA GLU A 73 0.84 -15.33 -7.59
C GLU A 73 0.20 -13.96 -7.36
N ILE A 74 0.25 -13.44 -6.14
CA ILE A 74 -0.25 -12.11 -5.82
C ILE A 74 0.87 -11.09 -6.00
N LEU A 75 0.55 -9.98 -6.66
CA LEU A 75 1.42 -8.84 -6.85
C LEU A 75 1.05 -7.73 -5.86
N THR A 76 1.91 -6.71 -5.77
CA THR A 76 1.56 -5.45 -5.10
C THR A 76 0.24 -4.89 -5.66
N PRO A 77 -0.61 -4.21 -4.87
CA PRO A 77 -1.86 -3.65 -5.41
C PRO A 77 -1.65 -2.57 -6.49
N ILE A 78 -0.54 -1.82 -6.43
CA ILE A 78 -0.18 -0.74 -7.35
C ILE A 78 1.06 -1.11 -8.15
N ALA A 79 1.06 -0.91 -9.47
CA ALA A 79 2.23 -1.21 -10.28
C ALA A 79 3.39 -0.25 -9.94
N PRO A 80 4.66 -0.69 -9.98
CA PRO A 80 5.79 0.17 -9.62
C PRO A 80 5.87 1.48 -10.42
N ASP A 81 5.43 1.47 -11.68
CA ASP A 81 5.34 2.64 -12.56
C ASP A 81 4.13 3.55 -12.28
N GLU A 82 3.13 3.05 -11.53
CA GLU A 82 1.94 3.80 -11.11
C GLU A 82 2.07 4.39 -9.70
N ALA A 83 2.94 3.84 -8.85
CA ALA A 83 3.02 4.22 -7.44
C ALA A 83 3.51 5.65 -7.19
N GLY A 84 4.26 6.23 -8.12
CA GLY A 84 4.82 7.58 -7.97
C GLY A 84 5.75 7.71 -6.76
N THR A 85 5.35 8.50 -5.76
CA THR A 85 6.09 8.67 -4.49
C THR A 85 5.34 8.02 -3.34
N ILE A 86 6.01 7.18 -2.55
CA ILE A 86 5.44 6.63 -1.32
C ILE A 86 5.75 7.62 -0.19
N ARG A 87 4.72 8.02 0.54
CA ARG A 87 4.80 9.01 1.63
C ARG A 87 4.38 8.34 2.94
N CYS A 88 5.24 8.40 3.94
CA CYS A 88 5.06 7.71 5.21
C CYS A 88 4.93 8.73 6.35
N ILE A 89 4.29 8.33 7.44
CA ILE A 89 4.09 9.17 8.63
C ILE A 89 4.77 8.51 9.83
N GLY A 90 5.91 9.07 10.25
CA GLY A 90 6.65 8.59 11.41
C GLY A 90 5.95 8.88 12.73
N LEU A 91 6.17 8.03 13.72
CA LEU A 91 5.69 8.19 15.11
C LEU A 91 4.18 8.44 15.25
N ASN A 92 3.37 7.85 14.35
CA ASN A 92 1.92 8.04 14.31
C ASN A 92 1.14 7.13 15.28
N TYR A 93 1.84 6.29 16.05
CA TYR A 93 1.28 5.43 17.09
C TYR A 93 1.89 5.77 18.45
N THR A 94 1.06 6.19 19.40
CA THR A 94 1.53 6.67 20.70
C THR A 94 2.27 5.62 21.51
N ASP A 95 1.86 4.36 21.36
CA ASP A 95 2.47 3.23 22.08
C ASP A 95 3.88 2.95 21.56
N HIS A 96 4.09 3.08 20.25
CA HIS A 96 5.41 2.93 19.62
C HIS A 96 6.36 4.05 20.04
N ALA A 97 5.89 5.30 20.08
CA ALA A 97 6.69 6.42 20.59
C ALA A 97 7.12 6.22 22.06
N ALA A 98 6.25 5.63 22.88
CA ALA A 98 6.56 5.31 24.27
C ALA A 98 7.60 4.19 24.40
N GLU A 99 7.55 3.16 23.54
CA GLU A 99 8.55 2.08 23.46
C GLU A 99 9.94 2.63 23.11
N MET A 100 10.01 3.49 22.11
CA MET A 100 11.23 4.15 21.66
C MET A 100 11.70 5.27 22.62
N LYS A 101 10.90 5.61 23.63
CA LYS A 101 11.13 6.71 24.57
C LYS A 101 11.32 8.07 23.87
N LEU A 102 10.66 8.24 22.73
CA LEU A 102 10.69 9.47 21.95
C LEU A 102 9.52 10.38 22.36
N PRO A 103 9.71 11.71 22.40
CA PRO A 103 8.61 12.63 22.57
C PRO A 103 7.69 12.58 21.34
N LEU A 104 6.39 12.67 21.55
CA LEU A 104 5.45 12.83 20.43
C LEU A 104 5.74 14.14 19.70
N PRO A 105 5.84 14.13 18.37
CA PRO A 105 6.15 15.33 17.61
C PRO A 105 4.95 16.28 17.61
N ALA A 106 5.23 17.60 17.58
CA ALA A 106 4.17 18.62 17.57
C ALA A 106 3.44 18.72 16.22
N ASN A 107 4.04 18.20 15.16
CA ASN A 107 3.48 18.07 13.82
C ASN A 107 3.80 16.65 13.30
N PRO A 108 3.03 16.10 12.35
CA PRO A 108 3.36 14.81 11.75
C PRO A 108 4.74 14.82 11.10
N GLU A 109 5.55 13.82 11.39
CA GLU A 109 6.82 13.60 10.72
C GLU A 109 6.56 12.88 9.41
N VAL A 110 6.98 13.47 8.30
CA VAL A 110 6.73 12.95 6.95
C VAL A 110 8.05 12.66 6.28
N PHE A 111 8.19 11.44 5.78
CA PHE A 111 9.33 11.00 4.99
C PHE A 111 8.87 10.28 3.71
N PHE A 112 9.82 9.97 2.83
CA PHE A 112 9.54 9.39 1.52
C PHE A 112 10.29 8.08 1.33
N LYS A 113 9.66 7.14 0.64
CA LYS A 113 10.31 5.94 0.13
C LYS A 113 10.27 5.93 -1.40
N PRO A 114 11.36 5.50 -2.07
CA PRO A 114 11.37 5.42 -3.52
C PRO A 114 10.44 4.29 -3.99
N SER A 115 9.70 4.45 -5.09
CA SER A 115 8.82 3.38 -5.61
C SER A 115 9.53 2.08 -5.93
N THR A 116 10.85 2.13 -6.18
CA THR A 116 11.71 0.95 -6.38
C THR A 116 11.82 0.06 -5.16
N CYS A 117 11.32 0.51 -4.00
CA CYS A 117 11.30 -0.26 -2.79
C CYS A 117 10.15 -1.30 -2.82
N LEU A 118 9.04 -1.03 -3.51
CA LEU A 118 7.89 -1.93 -3.58
C LEU A 118 8.29 -3.39 -3.86
N ASN A 119 7.79 -4.29 -3.02
CA ASN A 119 8.09 -5.71 -3.07
C ASN A 119 6.79 -6.52 -3.09
N ALA A 120 6.76 -7.64 -3.82
CA ALA A 120 5.56 -8.47 -3.86
C ALA A 120 5.31 -9.15 -2.50
N PRO A 121 4.05 -9.42 -2.12
CA PRO A 121 3.67 -9.97 -0.81
C PRO A 121 4.46 -11.16 -0.27
N SER A 122 4.91 -12.05 -1.16
CA SER A 122 5.64 -13.27 -0.80
C SER A 122 7.11 -13.24 -1.24
N SER A 123 7.59 -12.08 -1.70
CA SER A 123 8.98 -11.93 -2.12
C SER A 123 9.90 -11.74 -0.91
N PRO A 124 11.11 -12.32 -0.94
CA PRO A 124 12.08 -12.14 0.13
C PRO A 124 12.50 -10.67 0.23
N ILE A 125 12.89 -10.27 1.43
CA ILE A 125 13.41 -8.93 1.70
C ILE A 125 14.92 -9.03 1.82
N HIS A 126 15.61 -8.27 0.98
CA HIS A 126 17.07 -8.35 0.85
C HIS A 126 17.73 -7.29 1.73
N LEU A 127 18.09 -7.69 2.96
CA LEU A 127 18.78 -6.81 3.89
C LEU A 127 20.28 -6.71 3.54
N PRO A 128 20.81 -5.49 3.37
CA PRO A 128 22.25 -5.28 3.28
C PRO A 128 22.94 -5.72 4.58
N ALA A 129 24.14 -6.32 4.48
CA ALA A 129 24.86 -6.81 5.65
C ALA A 129 25.13 -5.73 6.72
N LEU A 130 25.29 -4.47 6.31
CA LEU A 130 25.47 -3.32 7.21
C LEU A 130 24.24 -3.06 8.10
N ALA A 131 23.05 -3.41 7.62
CA ALA A 131 21.78 -3.16 8.28
C ALA A 131 21.22 -4.38 9.03
N ALA A 132 21.90 -5.54 8.95
CA ALA A 132 21.37 -6.80 9.47
C ALA A 132 21.10 -6.81 10.98
N SER A 133 21.74 -5.92 11.75
CA SER A 133 21.57 -5.81 13.20
C SER A 133 20.66 -4.66 13.65
N SER A 134 20.14 -3.87 12.71
CA SER A 134 19.33 -2.66 12.99
C SER A 134 18.07 -2.60 12.14
N ALA A 135 17.70 -3.71 11.49
CA ALA A 135 16.49 -3.81 10.70
C ALA A 135 15.33 -4.16 11.62
N ASP A 136 14.28 -3.34 11.56
CA ASP A 136 13.01 -3.58 12.24
C ASP A 136 11.89 -3.77 11.22
N LEU A 137 10.80 -4.39 11.69
CA LEU A 137 9.59 -4.58 10.92
C LEU A 137 8.51 -3.63 11.42
N GLU A 138 7.99 -2.82 10.50
CA GLU A 138 6.84 -1.96 10.74
C GLU A 138 5.65 -2.44 9.91
N VAL A 139 4.51 -2.62 10.58
CA VAL A 139 3.25 -2.98 9.92
C VAL A 139 2.34 -1.77 9.97
N GLU A 140 2.07 -1.18 8.81
CA GLU A 140 1.32 0.06 8.68
C GLU A 140 0.05 -0.10 7.85
N LEU A 141 -0.91 0.80 8.08
CA LEU A 141 -2.02 1.00 7.17
C LEU A 141 -1.58 1.84 5.98
N ALA A 142 -1.48 1.22 4.80
CA ALA A 142 -1.27 1.93 3.55
C ALA A 142 -2.57 2.52 2.99
N VAL A 143 -2.47 3.72 2.40
CA VAL A 143 -3.57 4.40 1.70
C VAL A 143 -3.15 4.71 0.28
N VAL A 144 -3.95 4.27 -0.70
CA VAL A 144 -3.73 4.58 -2.12
C VAL A 144 -4.59 5.79 -2.51
N LEU A 145 -3.95 6.80 -3.10
CA LEU A 145 -4.62 7.96 -3.66
C LEU A 145 -5.00 7.67 -5.12
N GLY A 146 -6.29 7.67 -5.44
CA GLY A 146 -6.81 7.40 -6.79
C GLY A 146 -6.89 8.63 -7.69
N ALA A 147 -6.55 9.82 -7.20
CA ALA A 147 -6.58 11.05 -7.97
C ALA A 147 -5.62 12.11 -7.39
N ASP A 148 -5.28 13.09 -8.22
CA ASP A 148 -4.47 14.24 -7.81
C ASP A 148 -5.20 15.08 -6.76
N ALA A 149 -4.53 15.31 -5.63
CA ALA A 149 -5.08 16.00 -4.47
C ALA A 149 -4.15 17.10 -3.97
N LYS A 150 -4.72 18.24 -3.56
CA LYS A 150 -4.01 19.35 -2.93
C LYS A 150 -4.93 20.12 -1.99
N ASP A 151 -4.40 20.55 -0.85
CA ASP A 151 -5.10 21.36 0.16
C ASP A 151 -6.45 20.74 0.60
N VAL A 152 -6.49 19.40 0.67
CA VAL A 152 -7.68 18.63 1.04
C VAL A 152 -7.96 18.78 2.54
N SER A 153 -9.18 19.15 2.90
CA SER A 153 -9.58 19.21 4.30
C SER A 153 -9.80 17.82 4.87
N ALA A 154 -9.54 17.62 6.17
CA ALA A 154 -9.79 16.35 6.84
C ALA A 154 -11.22 15.83 6.64
N THR A 155 -12.21 16.73 6.63
CA THR A 155 -13.63 16.40 6.41
C THR A 155 -13.96 15.92 5.00
N THR A 156 -13.09 16.21 4.02
CA THR A 156 -13.30 15.83 2.61
C THR A 156 -12.30 14.77 2.15
N ALA A 157 -11.35 14.34 2.98
CA ALA A 157 -10.33 13.37 2.61
C ALA A 157 -10.90 12.07 1.99
N MET A 158 -11.97 11.51 2.55
CA MET A 158 -12.54 10.23 2.09
C MET A 158 -13.44 10.36 0.84
N HIS A 159 -14.12 11.49 0.66
CA HIS A 159 -15.22 11.63 -0.32
C HIS A 159 -15.18 12.96 -1.10
N GLY A 160 -14.07 13.68 -1.04
CA GLY A 160 -13.88 14.96 -1.66
C GLY A 160 -13.60 14.84 -3.16
N PRO A 161 -13.87 15.91 -3.93
CA PRO A 161 -13.43 15.97 -5.33
C PRO A 161 -11.91 15.76 -5.43
N GLY A 162 -11.48 14.84 -6.29
CA GLY A 162 -10.06 14.55 -6.51
C GLY A 162 -9.38 13.76 -5.39
N THR A 163 -10.11 13.23 -4.40
CA THR A 163 -9.45 12.44 -3.36
C THR A 163 -9.25 10.99 -3.78
N GLY A 164 -10.19 10.39 -4.53
CA GLY A 164 -10.07 9.02 -5.07
C GLY A 164 -9.54 8.00 -4.06
N VAL A 165 -9.64 8.28 -2.75
CA VAL A 165 -8.90 7.57 -1.74
C VAL A 165 -9.60 6.26 -1.58
N LYS A 166 -8.96 5.21 -2.05
CA LYS A 166 -9.24 3.89 -1.53
C LYS A 166 -8.09 3.49 -0.63
N ALA A 167 -8.39 3.49 0.67
CA ALA A 167 -7.73 2.57 1.58
C ALA A 167 -8.11 1.16 1.12
N CYS A 168 -7.36 0.60 0.18
CA CYS A 168 -7.09 -0.81 0.26
C CYS A 168 -6.22 -0.94 1.49
N ALA A 169 -6.83 -1.29 2.63
CA ALA A 169 -6.06 -2.11 3.54
C ALA A 169 -5.58 -3.28 2.68
N ALA A 170 -4.27 -3.43 2.51
CA ALA A 170 -3.71 -4.76 2.41
C ALA A 170 -3.99 -5.45 3.77
N GLY A 171 -5.28 -5.65 4.07
CA GLY A 171 -5.77 -6.51 5.11
C GLY A 171 -5.56 -7.91 4.58
N SER A 172 -4.33 -8.37 4.72
CA SER A 172 -4.17 -9.68 5.27
C SER A 172 -3.41 -9.48 6.56
N GLU A 173 -3.78 -10.26 7.55
CA GLU A 173 -3.08 -10.28 8.84
C GLU A 173 -1.60 -10.71 8.66
N ARG A 174 -1.14 -11.01 7.42
CA ARG A 174 0.24 -11.34 7.02
C ARG A 174 0.66 -10.97 5.57
N VAL A 175 -0.04 -10.12 4.81
CA VAL A 175 0.38 -9.75 3.43
C VAL A 175 1.20 -8.48 3.45
N GLY A 176 2.49 -8.65 3.17
CA GLY A 176 3.41 -7.55 3.00
C GLY A 176 3.79 -6.94 4.34
N ILE A 177 4.58 -7.69 5.09
CA ILE A 177 5.66 -7.13 5.89
C ILE A 177 6.39 -6.12 4.97
N GLU A 178 6.10 -4.82 5.10
CA GLU A 178 7.00 -3.79 4.58
C GLU A 178 8.18 -3.73 5.56
N GLU A 179 9.06 -4.74 5.55
CA GLU A 179 10.35 -4.61 6.27
C GLU A 179 11.12 -3.53 5.52
N TYR A 180 11.26 -2.40 6.19
CA TYR A 180 12.35 -1.51 5.92
C TYR A 180 13.10 -1.24 7.20
N VAL A 181 14.41 -1.22 7.01
CA VAL A 181 15.35 -0.61 7.91
C VAL A 181 15.08 0.89 7.88
N GLU A 182 14.42 1.41 8.91
CA GLU A 182 14.58 2.83 9.23
C GLU A 182 16.02 3.00 9.75
N TRP A 183 16.82 3.80 9.06
CA TRP A 183 18.09 4.30 9.62
C TRP A 183 17.80 5.65 10.27
N GLU A 184 18.42 5.94 11.42
CA GLU A 184 18.35 7.26 12.06
C GLU A 184 18.73 8.42 11.10
N SER A 185 19.41 8.14 9.97
CA SER A 185 19.72 9.12 8.93
C SER A 185 18.60 9.36 7.91
N ASP A 186 17.73 8.38 7.65
CA ASP A 186 16.65 8.49 6.64
C ASP A 186 15.40 9.18 7.20
N ALA A 187 15.24 9.18 8.53
CA ALA A 187 14.27 9.99 9.26
C ALA A 187 14.66 11.49 9.34
N GLY A 188 15.83 11.87 8.82
CA GLY A 188 16.20 13.27 8.65
C GLY A 188 16.18 14.10 9.94
N TRP A 189 16.57 13.53 11.09
CA TRP A 189 16.90 14.33 12.28
C TRP A 189 17.84 13.59 13.22
N GLN A 190 19.14 13.85 13.05
CA GLN A 190 20.05 13.84 14.19
C GLN A 190 20.63 15.23 14.38
N GLY A 191 20.24 15.87 15.48
CA GLY A 191 20.83 17.09 15.99
C GLY A 191 22.27 16.92 16.49
N GLU A 192 23.07 16.02 15.90
CA GLU A 192 24.50 15.95 16.13
C GLU A 192 25.23 16.81 15.11
N LYS A 193 25.84 17.89 15.61
CA LYS A 193 26.79 18.70 14.85
C LYS A 193 27.97 17.81 14.45
N TYR A 194 28.06 17.49 13.17
CA TYR A 194 29.34 17.11 12.59
C TYR A 194 30.04 18.38 12.12
N ASP A 195 31.02 18.84 12.91
CA ASP A 195 31.99 19.85 12.46
C ASP A 195 32.87 19.20 11.37
N PHE A 196 32.95 19.84 10.20
CA PHE A 196 33.91 19.52 9.14
C PHE A 196 35.28 20.15 9.43
#